data_AF-A0AAE3CCJ8-F1
#
_entry.id   AF-A0AAE3CCJ8-F1
#
_cell.length_a   1.000
_cell.length_b   1.000
_cell.length_c   1.000
_cell.angle_alpha   90.00
_cell.angle_beta   90.00
_cell.angle_gamma   90.00
#
_symmetry.space_group_name_H-M   'P 1'
#
loop_
_entity.id
_entity.type
_entity.pdbx_description
1 polymer ?
#
loop_
_entity_poly.entity_id
_entity_poly.type
_entity_poly.pdbx_seq_one_letter_code
_entity_poly.pdbx_strand_id
1 'polypeptide(L)'
;MEDEDVFEEGEVVGGDYKTLLKKLIDPRAKTMYSILELLLRNVKSEPVSASDIKDKLGISKQAATNAARRLEETGFITRTPEGYMVNQGFIINLLIQLVGEILKKLEL
;
A
#
# COMPACT_ATOMS: atom_id res chain seq x y z
N MET A 1 25.19 -17.83 -22.77
CA MET A 1 25.72 -17.10 -21.60
C MET A 1 24.63 -16.15 -21.21
N GLU A 2 23.74 -16.66 -20.37
CA GLU A 2 22.72 -15.87 -19.70
C GLU A 2 23.39 -15.35 -18.43
N ASP A 3 23.34 -14.03 -18.21
CA ASP A 3 23.80 -13.44 -16.97
C ASP A 3 22.75 -13.75 -15.90
N GLU A 4 23.12 -14.62 -14.96
CA GLU A 4 22.36 -14.93 -13.76
C GLU A 4 22.52 -13.76 -12.76
N ASP A 5 21.47 -12.96 -12.61
CA ASP A 5 21.34 -12.07 -11.45
C ASP A 5 20.97 -12.91 -10.21
N VAL A 6 22.01 -13.19 -9.41
CA VAL A 6 21.90 -13.82 -8.10
C VAL A 6 21.30 -12.81 -7.12
N PHE A 7 20.03 -13.01 -6.75
CA PHE A 7 19.42 -12.35 -5.59
C PHE A 7 19.26 -13.38 -4.46
N GLU A 8 19.89 -13.09 -3.31
CA GLU A 8 19.93 -13.94 -2.13
C GLU A 8 18.55 -14.20 -1.49
N GLU A 9 18.37 -15.47 -1.10
CA GLU A 9 17.41 -16.10 -0.18
C GLU A 9 16.20 -15.28 0.31
N GLY A 10 15.12 -15.39 -0.46
CA GLY A 10 13.75 -15.43 0.05
C GLY A 10 12.96 -16.36 -0.87
N GLU A 11 12.26 -17.36 -0.32
CA GLU A 11 11.48 -18.34 -1.09
C GLU A 11 10.81 -17.68 -2.29
N VAL A 12 11.23 -18.05 -3.50
CA VAL A 12 10.48 -17.74 -4.71
C VAL A 12 9.12 -18.39 -4.50
N VAL A 13 8.09 -17.59 -4.22
CA VAL A 13 6.71 -18.06 -4.23
C VAL A 13 6.39 -18.39 -5.69
N GLY A 14 6.84 -19.57 -6.11
CA GLY A 14 6.71 -20.13 -7.44
C GLY A 14 5.25 -20.49 -7.68
N GLY A 15 4.45 -19.48 -8.01
CA GLY A 15 3.09 -19.64 -8.47
C GLY A 15 2.80 -18.58 -9.52
N ASP A 16 2.15 -18.98 -10.61
CA ASP A 16 1.57 -18.05 -11.58
C ASP A 16 0.80 -16.96 -10.79
N TYR A 17 1.17 -15.70 -10.99
CA TYR A 17 0.56 -14.54 -10.34
C TYR A 17 -0.97 -14.55 -10.48
N LYS A 18 -1.50 -15.11 -11.58
CA LYS A 18 -2.95 -15.32 -11.75
C LYS A 18 -3.52 -16.30 -10.73
N THR A 19 -2.82 -17.38 -10.39
CA THR A 19 -3.25 -18.36 -9.39
C THR A 19 -3.22 -17.77 -7.99
N LEU A 20 -2.19 -16.99 -7.66
CA LEU A 20 -2.12 -16.25 -6.40
C LEU A 20 -3.26 -15.25 -6.27
N LEU A 21 -3.51 -14.45 -7.31
CA LEU A 21 -4.63 -13.52 -7.32
C LEU A 21 -5.98 -14.24 -7.24
N LYS A 22 -6.19 -15.34 -7.96
CA LYS A 22 -7.41 -16.16 -7.88
C LYS A 22 -7.66 -16.68 -6.46
N LYS A 23 -6.62 -17.18 -5.80
CA LYS A 23 -6.70 -17.65 -4.41
C LYS A 23 -6.99 -16.51 -3.44
N LEU A 24 -6.39 -15.35 -3.66
CA LEU A 24 -6.69 -14.16 -2.88
C LEU A 24 -8.16 -13.81 -3.07
N ILE A 25 -8.66 -13.60 -4.30
CA ILE A 25 -10.02 -13.07 -4.57
C ILE A 25 -11.16 -14.07 -4.35
N ASP A 26 -10.86 -15.33 -4.03
CA ASP A 26 -11.85 -16.36 -3.71
C ASP A 26 -12.72 -15.89 -2.52
N PRO A 27 -14.06 -15.86 -2.66
CA PRO A 27 -14.98 -15.56 -1.56
C PRO A 27 -14.76 -16.43 -0.31
N ARG A 28 -14.24 -17.64 -0.47
CA ARG A 28 -13.90 -18.56 0.62
C ARG A 28 -12.61 -18.18 1.34
N ALA A 29 -11.77 -17.33 0.74
CA ALA A 29 -10.55 -16.79 1.34
C ALA A 29 -10.81 -15.59 2.28
N LYS A 30 -12.06 -15.33 2.68
CA LYS A 30 -12.43 -14.23 3.59
C LYS A 30 -11.55 -14.18 4.84
N THR A 31 -11.25 -15.32 5.45
CA THR A 31 -10.37 -15.40 6.62
C THR A 31 -8.93 -14.98 6.30
N MET A 32 -8.39 -15.38 5.13
CA MET A 32 -7.06 -14.95 4.69
C MET A 32 -6.99 -13.44 4.50
N TYR A 33 -8.02 -12.85 3.90
CA TYR A 33 -8.12 -11.39 3.77
C TYR A 33 -8.17 -10.69 5.11
N SER A 34 -8.98 -11.17 6.05
CA SER A 34 -9.06 -10.56 7.38
C SER A 34 -7.72 -10.62 8.13
N ILE A 35 -6.97 -11.71 7.97
CA ILE A 35 -5.60 -11.83 8.51
C ILE A 35 -4.67 -10.81 7.84
N LEU A 36 -4.66 -10.75 6.50
CA LEU A 36 -3.81 -9.83 5.76
C LEU A 36 -4.13 -8.37 6.11
N GLU A 37 -5.41 -8.01 6.16
CA GLU A 37 -5.85 -6.68 6.57
C GLU A 37 -5.35 -6.35 7.99
N LEU A 38 -5.48 -7.29 8.94
CA LEU A 38 -5.01 -7.10 10.31
C LEU A 38 -3.49 -6.88 10.37
N LEU A 39 -2.71 -7.65 9.61
CA LEU A 39 -1.26 -7.52 9.55
C LEU A 39 -0.84 -6.18 8.93
N LEU A 40 -1.55 -5.76 7.88
CA LEU A 40 -1.27 -4.51 7.18
C LEU A 40 -1.64 -3.25 7.99
N ARG A 41 -2.56 -3.32 8.96
CA ARG A 41 -3.01 -2.14 9.74
C ARG A 41 -1.88 -1.34 10.39
N ASN A 42 -0.78 -1.99 10.75
CA ASN A 42 0.35 -1.36 11.42
C ASN A 42 1.52 -1.02 10.46
N VAL A 43 1.38 -1.31 9.17
CA VAL A 43 2.41 -1.03 8.17
C VAL A 43 2.28 0.42 7.71
N LYS A 44 3.16 1.27 8.23
CA LYS A 44 3.23 2.70 7.93
C LYS A 44 4.68 3.11 7.62
N SER A 45 4.85 4.15 6.80
CA SER A 45 6.18 4.70 6.54
C SER A 45 6.73 5.48 7.74
N GLU A 46 8.02 5.76 7.72
CA GLU A 46 8.60 6.79 8.59
C GLU A 46 7.88 8.15 8.40
N PRO A 47 7.76 8.97 9.46
CA PRO A 47 7.12 10.27 9.39
C PRO A 47 7.98 11.27 8.61
N VAL A 48 7.33 12.09 7.79
CA VAL A 48 7.96 13.22 7.09
C VAL A 48 7.40 14.52 7.65
N SER A 49 8.27 15.44 8.07
CA SER A 49 7.84 16.68 8.70
C SER A 49 7.18 17.64 7.69
N ALA A 50 6.29 18.51 8.18
CA ALA A 50 5.66 19.53 7.33
C ALA A 50 6.67 20.54 6.77
N SER A 51 7.75 20.81 7.51
CA SER A 51 8.84 21.67 7.04
C SER A 51 9.58 21.04 5.87
N ASP A 52 9.90 19.75 5.96
CA ASP A 52 10.59 19.04 4.86
C ASP A 52 9.75 19.01 3.59
N ILE A 53 8.43 18.77 3.72
CA ILE A 53 7.51 18.80 2.58
C ILE A 53 7.45 20.21 1.97
N LYS A 54 7.29 21.23 2.82
CA LYS A 54 7.25 22.63 2.40
C LYS A 54 8.51 22.99 1.60
N ASP A 55 9.67 22.66 2.14
CA ASP A 55 10.96 23.07 1.58
C ASP A 55 11.29 22.28 0.31
N LYS A 56 11.03 20.96 0.27
CA LYS A 56 11.24 20.14 -0.93
C LYS A 56 10.31 20.49 -2.09
N LEU A 57 9.06 20.87 -1.80
CA LEU A 57 8.07 21.19 -2.83
C LEU A 57 8.02 22.68 -3.18
N GLY A 58 8.74 23.55 -2.45
CA GLY A 58 8.72 24.99 -2.67
C GLY A 58 7.36 25.64 -2.44
N ILE A 59 6.57 25.11 -1.49
CA ILE A 59 5.20 25.60 -1.19
C ILE A 59 5.12 26.32 0.15
N SER A 60 3.98 26.94 0.46
CA SER A 60 3.75 27.50 1.79
C SER A 60 3.41 26.41 2.81
N LYS A 61 3.72 26.66 4.10
CA LYS A 61 3.36 25.74 5.20
C LYS A 61 1.85 25.47 5.25
N GLN A 62 1.04 26.48 4.95
CA GLN A 62 -0.42 26.37 4.91
C GLN A 62 -0.88 25.47 3.75
N ALA A 63 -0.29 25.61 2.55
CA ALA A 63 -0.59 24.75 1.41
C ALA A 63 -0.24 23.28 1.72
N ALA A 64 0.94 23.02 2.30
CA ALA A 64 1.35 21.68 2.73
C ALA A 64 0.36 21.08 3.74
N THR A 65 -0.03 21.86 4.76
CA THR A 65 -0.98 21.42 5.80
C THR A 65 -2.37 21.11 5.24
N ASN A 66 -2.85 21.91 4.29
CA ASN A 66 -4.15 21.70 3.65
C ASN A 66 -4.15 20.46 2.75
N ALA A 67 -3.10 20.28 1.95
CA ALA A 67 -2.94 19.10 1.11
C ALA A 67 -2.85 17.83 1.96
N ALA A 68 -2.04 17.84 3.01
CA ALA A 68 -1.94 16.73 3.96
C ALA A 68 -3.28 16.44 4.65
N ARG A 69 -4.10 17.46 4.93
CA ARG A 69 -5.43 17.25 5.53
C ARG A 69 -6.33 16.45 4.60
N ARG A 70 -6.38 16.83 3.33
CA ARG A 70 -7.17 16.11 2.31
C ARG A 70 -6.70 14.68 2.13
N LEU A 71 -5.38 14.43 2.19
CA LEU A 71 -4.81 13.08 2.13
C LEU A 71 -5.09 12.24 3.38
N GLU A 72 -5.19 12.88 4.54
CA GLU A 72 -5.58 12.20 5.77
C GLU A 72 -7.06 11.84 5.77
N GLU A 73 -7.91 12.72 5.25
CA GLU A 73 -9.36 12.47 5.07
C GLU A 73 -9.63 11.28 4.13
N THR A 74 -8.72 10.96 3.20
CA THR A 74 -8.80 9.75 2.37
C THR A 74 -8.20 8.49 3.01
N GLY A 75 -7.54 8.62 4.16
CA GLY A 75 -6.85 7.53 4.86
C GLY A 75 -5.48 7.16 4.29
N PHE A 76 -4.99 7.85 3.25
CA PHE A 76 -3.69 7.58 2.60
C PHE A 76 -2.51 7.92 3.51
N ILE A 77 -2.69 8.90 4.39
CA ILE A 77 -1.68 9.25 5.40
C ILE A 77 -2.32 9.29 6.78
N THR A 78 -1.48 9.19 7.82
CA THR A 78 -1.84 9.50 9.21
C THR A 78 -0.97 10.66 9.68
N ARG A 79 -1.56 11.61 10.42
CA ARG A 79 -0.77 12.60 11.15
C ARG A 79 -0.26 12.04 12.47
N THR A 80 0.97 12.38 12.78
CA THR A 80 1.65 12.10 14.04
C THR A 80 2.29 13.38 14.57
N PRO A 81 2.68 13.44 15.85
CA PRO A 81 3.47 14.55 16.37
C PRO A 81 4.74 14.83 15.56
N GLU A 82 5.37 13.79 15.00
CA GLU A 82 6.63 13.85 14.25
C GLU A 82 6.44 14.29 12.79
N GLY A 83 5.23 14.14 12.24
CA GLY A 83 4.92 14.51 10.86
C GLY A 83 3.82 13.68 10.22
N TYR A 84 3.95 13.44 8.93
CA TYR A 84 2.98 12.70 8.12
C TYR A 84 3.56 11.33 7.75
N MET A 85 2.81 10.27 8.04
CA MET A 85 3.18 8.89 7.68
C MET A 85 2.25 8.39 6.59
N VAL A 86 2.78 7.74 5.56
CA VAL A 86 1.96 7.03 4.56
C VAL A 86 1.39 5.77 5.21
N ASN A 87 0.10 5.56 5.05
CA ASN A 87 -0.60 4.35 5.48
C ASN A 87 -0.42 3.25 4.41
N GLN A 88 0.79 2.70 4.32
CA GLN A 88 1.17 1.72 3.30
C GLN A 88 0.24 0.51 3.31
N GLY A 89 -0.13 0.01 4.49
CA GLY A 89 -1.05 -1.10 4.62
C GLY A 89 -2.44 -0.84 4.03
N PHE A 90 -2.98 0.36 4.24
CA PHE A 90 -4.23 0.77 3.60
C PHE A 90 -4.12 0.80 2.07
N ILE A 91 -3.03 1.36 1.53
CA ILE A 91 -2.80 1.43 0.08
C ILE A 91 -2.69 0.03 -0.52
N ILE A 92 -1.92 -0.86 0.11
CA ILE A 92 -1.78 -2.25 -0.33
C ILE A 92 -3.14 -2.96 -0.34
N ASN A 93 -3.93 -2.81 0.73
CA ASN A 93 -5.26 -3.42 0.81
C ASN A 93 -6.20 -2.88 -0.28
N LEU A 94 -6.20 -1.56 -0.51
CA LEU A 94 -6.97 -0.92 -1.58
C LEU A 94 -6.60 -1.48 -2.96
N LEU A 95 -5.30 -1.63 -3.24
CA LEU A 95 -4.82 -2.18 -4.51
C LEU A 95 -5.24 -3.65 -4.69
N ILE A 96 -5.14 -4.47 -3.65
CA ILE A 96 -5.58 -5.87 -3.70
C ILE A 96 -7.08 -5.95 -3.99
N GLN A 97 -7.91 -5.12 -3.33
CA GLN A 97 -9.34 -5.06 -3.58
C GLN A 97 -9.65 -4.62 -5.02
N LEU A 98 -9.01 -3.56 -5.49
CA LEU A 98 -9.20 -3.03 -6.85
C LEU A 98 -8.82 -4.07 -7.91
N VAL A 99 -7.67 -4.74 -7.76
CA VAL A 99 -7.25 -5.81 -8.66
C VAL A 99 -8.26 -6.96 -8.63
N GLY A 100 -8.76 -7.31 -7.45
CA GLY A 100 -9.80 -8.34 -7.33
C GLY A 100 -11.11 -7.98 -7.99
N GLU A 101 -11.54 -6.73 -7.92
CA GLU A 101 -12.71 -6.24 -8.65
C GLU A 101 -12.51 -6.27 -10.16
N ILE A 102 -11.34 -5.84 -10.65
CA ILE A 102 -11.00 -5.87 -12.08
C ILE A 102 -11.03 -7.31 -12.59
N LEU A 103 -10.40 -8.25 -11.88
CA LEU A 103 -10.41 -9.66 -12.27
C LEU A 103 -11.83 -10.25 -12.32
N LYS A 104 -12.67 -9.95 -11.33
CA LYS A 104 -14.08 -10.38 -11.34
C LYS A 104 -14.85 -9.86 -12.54
N LYS A 105 -14.55 -8.63 -12.99
CA LYS A 105 -15.18 -8.03 -14.19
C LYS A 105 -14.65 -8.64 -15.49
N LEU A 106 -13.39 -9.08 -15.51
CA LEU A 106 -12.75 -9.70 -16.68
C LEU A 106 -13.07 -11.20 -16.85
N GLU A 107 -13.56 -11.88 -15.80
CA GLU A 107 -14.05 -13.26 -15.86
C GLU A 107 -15.54 -13.37 -16.30
N LEU A 108 -16.12 -12.29 -16.84
CA LEU A 108 -17.38 -12.27 -17.61
C LEU A 108 -17.10 -12.35 -19.12
#